data_AF-A0A924KDS5-F1
#
_entry.id   AF-A0A924KDS5-F1
#
_cell.length_a   1.000
_cell.length_b   1.000
_cell.length_c   1.000
_cell.angle_alpha   90.00
_cell.angle_beta   90.00
_cell.angle_gamma   90.00
#
_symmetry.space_group_name_H-M   'P 1'
#
loop_
_entity.id
_entity.type
_entity.pdbx_description
1 polymer ?
#
loop_
_entity_poly.entity_id
_entity_poly.type
_entity_poly.pdbx_seq_one_letter_code
_entity_poly.pdbx_strand_id
1 'polypeptide(L)'
;MENNQTLPTDSEVNNGQVIEKINQSAHTSGENTTKIKFARVDSLVIYEVSEGEIETIERGSPNSTYLNFSVFLISTCLSFTVALLTCDFKSKDRLFTTFFSVCLISGIIGIFLFIIWYRTKNDVEEVIKKIKERIIA
;
A
#
# COMPACT_ATOMS: atom_id res chain seq x y z
N MET A 1 22.56 46.72 -15.08
CA MET A 1 21.31 47.50 -15.21
C MET A 1 20.21 46.68 -14.58
N GLU A 2 19.68 47.26 -13.52
CA GLU A 2 18.68 46.82 -12.57
C GLU A 2 17.30 46.63 -13.22
N ASN A 3 16.51 45.62 -12.79
CA ASN A 3 15.11 45.90 -12.47
C ASN A 3 14.52 44.85 -11.52
N ASN A 4 14.39 45.24 -10.26
CA ASN A 4 13.81 44.51 -9.16
C ASN A 4 12.32 44.89 -9.13
N GLN A 5 11.43 44.09 -9.71
CA GLN A 5 9.99 44.34 -9.60
C GLN A 5 9.46 43.73 -8.30
N THR A 6 9.55 44.52 -7.22
CA THR A 6 8.79 44.30 -6.00
C THR A 6 7.30 44.48 -6.32
N LEU A 7 6.52 43.39 -6.29
CA LEU A 7 5.06 43.46 -6.30
C LEU A 7 4.60 44.24 -5.04
N PRO A 8 3.65 45.19 -5.15
CA PRO A 8 3.08 45.84 -3.99
C PRO A 8 2.13 44.88 -3.27
N THR A 9 2.53 44.42 -2.09
CA THR A 9 1.63 43.75 -1.14
C THR A 9 0.87 44.82 -0.37
N ASP A 10 -0.22 45.33 -0.93
CA ASP A 10 -1.13 46.19 -0.16
C ASP A 10 -1.94 45.33 0.81
N SER A 11 -1.62 45.49 2.09
CA SER A 11 -2.35 44.90 3.20
C SER A 11 -3.37 45.93 3.69
N GLU A 12 -4.63 45.78 3.29
CA GLU A 12 -5.71 46.61 3.84
C GLU A 12 -6.22 45.97 5.14
N VAL A 13 -5.96 46.65 6.26
CA VAL A 13 -6.40 46.23 7.59
C VAL A 13 -7.75 46.85 7.89
N ASN A 14 -8.81 46.04 7.93
CA ASN A 14 -10.10 46.46 8.46
C ASN A 14 -10.44 45.64 9.73
N ASN A 15 -10.54 46.32 10.87
CA ASN A 15 -10.98 45.77 12.16
C ASN A 15 -10.23 44.52 12.68
N GLY A 16 -8.91 44.46 12.47
CA GLY A 16 -8.03 43.56 13.25
C GLY A 16 -8.07 42.07 12.89
N GLN A 17 -8.62 41.68 11.73
CA GLN A 17 -8.47 40.33 11.18
C GLN A 17 -7.97 40.39 9.74
N VAL A 18 -6.91 39.62 9.45
CA VAL A 18 -6.36 39.45 8.10
C VAL A 18 -7.28 38.50 7.34
N ILE A 19 -8.13 39.02 6.48
CA ILE A 19 -8.96 38.21 5.58
C ILE A 19 -8.20 38.07 4.26
N GLU A 20 -7.55 36.93 4.09
CA GLU A 20 -6.91 36.56 2.83
C GLU A 20 -7.99 36.24 1.79
N LYS A 21 -8.40 37.26 1.02
CA LYS A 21 -9.28 37.05 -0.14
C LYS A 21 -8.44 36.51 -1.29
N ILE A 22 -8.51 35.20 -1.50
CA ILE A 22 -7.95 34.55 -2.69
C ILE A 22 -8.66 35.15 -3.91
N ASN A 23 -7.99 36.08 -4.60
CA ASN A 23 -8.46 36.67 -5.84
C ASN A 23 -8.31 35.61 -6.95
N GLN A 24 -9.35 34.82 -7.16
CA GLN A 24 -9.51 34.04 -8.39
C GLN A 24 -9.66 35.03 -9.55
N SER A 25 -8.52 35.43 -10.11
CA SER A 25 -8.48 36.21 -11.35
C SER A 25 -9.05 35.37 -12.48
N ALA A 26 -10.08 35.95 -13.08
CA ALA A 26 -10.84 35.45 -14.19
C ALA A 26 -9.94 35.12 -15.41
N HIS A 27 -10.05 33.88 -15.89
CA HIS A 27 -9.69 33.54 -17.26
C HIS A 27 -10.98 33.43 -18.08
N THR A 28 -11.46 34.54 -18.65
CA THR A 28 -12.59 34.54 -19.58
C THR A 28 -12.09 34.71 -21.01
N SER A 29 -12.11 33.64 -21.79
CA SER A 29 -12.44 33.68 -23.22
C SER A 29 -12.63 32.26 -23.74
N GLY A 30 -13.86 31.97 -24.19
CA GLY A 30 -14.26 30.67 -24.73
C GLY A 30 -15.63 30.26 -24.23
N GLU A 31 -16.65 30.73 -24.94
CA GLU A 31 -18.07 30.40 -24.79
C GLU A 31 -18.31 28.88 -24.67
N ASN A 32 -18.42 28.42 -23.43
CA ASN A 32 -19.18 27.24 -23.02
C ASN A 32 -19.58 27.52 -21.58
N THR A 33 -20.81 27.95 -21.35
CA THR A 33 -21.35 28.20 -20.01
C THR A 33 -21.57 26.87 -19.31
N THR A 34 -20.49 26.19 -18.94
CA THR A 34 -20.53 25.04 -18.04
C THR A 34 -20.93 25.58 -16.69
N LYS A 35 -22.20 25.37 -16.33
CA LYS A 35 -22.74 25.72 -15.02
C LYS A 35 -22.08 24.81 -14.00
N ILE A 36 -20.99 25.28 -13.38
CA ILE A 36 -20.36 24.60 -12.25
C ILE A 36 -21.32 24.75 -11.07
N LYS A 37 -22.04 23.67 -10.74
CA LYS A 37 -22.92 23.59 -9.58
C LYS A 37 -22.10 23.04 -8.41
N PHE A 38 -21.83 23.88 -7.42
CA PHE A 38 -21.32 23.43 -6.13
C PHE A 38 -22.51 22.97 -5.28
N ALA A 39 -22.63 21.66 -5.07
CA ALA A 39 -23.59 21.09 -4.14
C ALA A 39 -23.03 21.15 -2.71
N ARG A 40 -23.89 21.39 -1.70
CA ARG A 40 -23.50 21.31 -0.29
C ARG A 40 -23.08 19.88 0.02
N VAL A 41 -21.86 19.72 0.53
CA VAL A 41 -21.34 18.42 0.99
C VAL A 41 -22.01 18.10 2.33
N ASP A 42 -22.70 16.97 2.42
CA ASP A 42 -23.54 16.61 3.58
C ASP A 42 -22.70 16.22 4.81
N SER A 43 -21.50 15.67 4.58
CA SER A 43 -20.50 15.45 5.63
C SER A 43 -19.09 15.41 5.06
N LEU A 44 -18.13 15.93 5.82
CA LEU A 44 -16.69 15.83 5.57
C LEU A 44 -16.08 15.08 6.75
N VAL A 45 -15.44 13.95 6.48
CA VAL A 45 -14.71 13.17 7.50
C VAL A 45 -13.22 13.38 7.27
N ILE A 46 -12.58 14.05 8.22
CA ILE A 46 -11.13 14.29 8.21
C ILE A 46 -10.47 13.19 9.04
N TYR A 47 -9.55 12.46 8.43
CA TYR A 47 -8.72 11.48 9.12
C TYR A 47 -7.39 12.13 9.46
N GLU A 48 -7.16 12.40 10.75
CA GLU A 48 -5.83 12.77 11.23
C GLU A 48 -4.97 11.51 11.25
N VAL A 49 -3.86 11.56 10.52
CA VAL A 49 -2.91 10.45 10.35
C VAL A 49 -1.54 10.93 10.81
N SER A 50 -0.86 10.13 11.62
CA SER A 50 0.52 10.39 12.02
C SER A 50 1.50 10.06 10.89
N GLU A 51 2.64 10.75 10.83
CA GLU A 51 3.70 10.50 9.84
C GLU A 51 4.12 9.01 9.81
N GLY A 52 4.22 8.36 10.98
CA GLY A 52 4.59 6.94 11.06
C GLY A 52 3.50 5.97 10.57
N GLU A 53 2.23 6.38 10.62
CA GLU A 53 1.12 5.60 10.04
C GLU A 53 1.14 5.72 8.51
N ILE A 54 1.45 6.91 7.98
CA ILE A 54 1.65 7.13 6.55
C ILE A 54 2.84 6.32 6.02
N GLU A 55 3.99 6.35 6.71
CA GLU A 55 5.18 5.57 6.31
C GLU A 55 4.87 4.06 6.24
N THR A 56 4.09 3.56 7.21
CA THR A 56 3.69 2.14 7.24
C THR A 56 2.77 1.77 6.07
N ILE A 57 1.88 2.69 5.67
CA ILE A 57 0.99 2.52 4.52
C ILE A 57 1.75 2.64 3.20
N GLU A 58 2.66 3.61 3.07
CA GLU A 58 3.45 3.86 1.88
C GLU A 58 4.43 2.73 1.58
N ARG A 59 5.11 2.23 2.62
CA ARG A 59 5.98 1.05 2.50
C ARG A 59 5.21 -0.20 2.07
N GLY A 60 3.92 -0.24 2.38
CA GLY A 60 3.05 -1.38 2.13
C GLY A 60 3.56 -2.64 2.84
N SER A 61 2.84 -3.75 2.66
CA SER A 61 3.30 -5.03 3.18
C SER A 61 3.91 -5.89 2.08
N PRO A 62 5.12 -6.48 2.29
CA PRO A 62 5.70 -7.49 1.40
C PRO A 62 4.90 -8.81 1.37
N ASN A 63 3.70 -8.85 1.98
CA ASN A 63 2.80 -9.99 2.02
C ASN A 63 2.56 -10.66 0.65
N SER A 64 2.35 -9.87 -0.40
CA SER A 64 2.11 -10.43 -1.74
C SER A 64 3.31 -11.28 -2.19
N THR A 65 4.53 -10.79 -1.99
CA THR A 65 5.75 -11.51 -2.35
C THR A 65 5.91 -12.80 -1.54
N TYR A 66 5.71 -12.74 -0.22
CA TYR A 66 5.80 -13.93 0.64
C TYR A 66 4.78 -15.00 0.28
N LEU A 67 3.53 -14.60 0.00
CA LEU A 67 2.49 -15.53 -0.43
C LEU A 67 2.84 -16.19 -1.76
N ASN A 68 3.26 -15.41 -2.76
CA ASN A 68 3.60 -15.92 -4.09
C ASN A 68 4.75 -16.94 -4.01
N PHE A 69 5.83 -16.63 -3.28
CA PHE A 69 6.93 -17.56 -3.08
C PHE A 69 6.53 -18.79 -2.28
N SER A 70 5.69 -18.63 -1.24
CA SER A 70 5.20 -19.75 -0.45
C SER A 70 4.37 -20.72 -1.31
N VAL A 71 3.40 -20.21 -2.07
CA VAL A 71 2.55 -21.03 -2.96
C VAL A 71 3.40 -21.73 -4.02
N PHE A 72 4.38 -21.03 -4.61
CA PHE A 72 5.31 -21.61 -5.56
C PHE A 72 6.13 -22.77 -4.96
N LEU A 73 6.70 -22.57 -3.77
CA LEU A 73 7.50 -23.58 -3.08
C LEU A 73 6.65 -24.78 -2.63
N ILE A 74 5.43 -24.53 -2.14
CA ILE A 74 4.49 -25.59 -1.76
C ILE A 74 4.07 -26.40 -2.99
N SER A 75 3.74 -25.76 -4.11
CA SER A 75 3.41 -26.44 -5.37
C SER A 75 4.57 -27.30 -5.88
N THR A 76 5.79 -26.78 -5.77
CA THR A 76 7.01 -27.48 -6.14
C THR A 76 7.24 -28.70 -5.23
N CYS A 77 7.11 -28.53 -3.91
CA CYS A 77 7.18 -29.59 -2.92
C CYS A 77 6.14 -30.69 -3.19
N LEU A 78 4.90 -30.31 -3.51
CA LEU A 78 3.82 -31.24 -3.83
C LEU A 78 4.15 -32.07 -5.08
N SER A 79 4.69 -31.42 -6.11
CA SER A 79 5.10 -32.08 -7.35
C SER A 79 6.21 -33.10 -7.10
N PHE A 80 7.22 -32.74 -6.30
CA PHE A 80 8.29 -33.67 -5.90
C PHE A 80 7.78 -34.80 -5.00
N THR A 81 6.81 -34.53 -4.12
CA THR A 81 6.16 -35.54 -3.28
C THR A 81 5.42 -36.57 -4.13
N VAL A 82 4.66 -36.13 -5.13
CA VAL A 82 3.96 -37.02 -6.07
C VAL A 82 4.96 -37.82 -6.90
N ALA A 83 6.05 -37.21 -7.34
CA ALA A 83 7.12 -37.91 -8.05
C ALA A 83 7.78 -38.99 -7.18
N LEU A 84 8.03 -38.70 -5.90
CA LEU A 84 8.57 -39.67 -4.94
C LEU A 84 7.61 -40.83 -4.67
N LEU A 85 6.31 -40.58 -4.69
CA LEU A 85 5.28 -41.59 -4.44
C LEU A 85 5.01 -42.48 -5.66
N THR A 86 5.14 -41.92 -6.87
CA THR A 86 4.78 -42.59 -8.13
C THR A 86 5.96 -43.34 -8.75
N CYS A 87 7.19 -42.89 -8.52
CA CYS A 87 8.37 -43.46 -9.17
C CYS A 87 8.97 -44.60 -8.33
N ASP A 88 9.32 -45.74 -8.97
CA ASP A 88 9.99 -46.85 -8.30
C ASP A 88 11.52 -46.61 -8.26
N PHE A 89 12.07 -46.43 -7.05
CA PHE A 89 13.48 -46.11 -6.81
C PHE A 89 14.36 -47.32 -6.44
N LYS A 90 13.87 -48.56 -6.60
CA LYS A 90 14.53 -49.82 -6.17
C LYS A 90 16.02 -50.01 -6.46
N SER A 91 16.62 -49.26 -7.38
CA SER A 91 18.04 -49.41 -7.75
C SER A 91 18.79 -48.08 -7.89
N LYS A 92 18.20 -46.95 -7.46
CA LYS A 92 18.74 -45.60 -7.72
C LYS A 92 18.66 -44.71 -6.48
N ASP A 93 19.42 -45.10 -5.44
CA ASP A 93 19.44 -44.39 -4.15
C ASP A 93 19.84 -42.91 -4.28
N ARG A 94 20.79 -42.60 -5.18
CA ARG A 94 21.25 -41.21 -5.42
C ARG A 94 20.11 -40.28 -5.86
N LEU A 95 19.23 -40.77 -6.75
CA LEU A 95 18.08 -39.99 -7.23
C LEU A 95 17.05 -39.79 -6.12
N PHE A 96 16.77 -40.84 -5.35
CA PHE A 96 15.86 -40.75 -4.21
C PHE A 96 16.34 -39.69 -3.20
N THR A 97 17.63 -39.71 -2.82
CA THR A 97 18.19 -38.74 -1.88
C THR A 97 18.09 -37.30 -2.38
N THR A 98 18.38 -37.04 -3.66
CA THR A 98 18.30 -35.68 -4.23
C THR A 98 16.85 -35.18 -4.29
N PHE A 99 15.91 -36.01 -4.73
CA PHE A 99 14.50 -35.62 -4.79
C PHE A 99 13.93 -35.38 -3.39
N PHE A 100 14.27 -36.25 -2.43
CA PHE A 100 13.86 -36.09 -1.04
C PHE A 100 14.45 -34.83 -0.40
N SER A 101 15.73 -34.52 -0.60
CA SER A 101 16.35 -33.33 -0.03
C SER A 101 15.75 -32.04 -0.59
N VAL A 102 15.50 -31.97 -1.90
CA VAL A 102 14.84 -30.83 -2.54
C VAL A 102 13.40 -30.68 -2.03
N CYS A 103 12.66 -31.78 -1.90
CA CYS A 103 11.32 -31.78 -1.32
C CYS A 103 11.31 -31.25 0.12
N LEU A 104 12.26 -31.68 0.94
CA LEU A 104 12.35 -31.30 2.35
C LEU A 104 12.71 -29.81 2.50
N ILE A 105 13.69 -29.32 1.72
CA ILE A 105 14.10 -27.91 1.75
C ILE A 105 12.96 -27.01 1.25
N SER A 106 12.35 -27.34 0.11
CA SER A 106 11.24 -26.56 -0.45
C SER A 106 10.02 -26.55 0.47
N GLY A 107 9.70 -27.67 1.13
CA GLY A 107 8.64 -27.77 2.12
C GLY A 107 8.89 -26.89 3.35
N ILE A 108 10.08 -26.97 3.96
CA ILE A 108 10.42 -26.18 5.16
C ILE A 108 10.35 -24.68 4.85
N ILE A 109 11.00 -24.23 3.76
CA ILE A 109 11.02 -22.82 3.38
C ILE A 109 9.61 -22.36 3.00
N GLY A 110 8.88 -23.15 2.20
CA GLY A 110 7.52 -22.82 1.78
C GLY A 110 6.56 -22.63 2.96
N ILE A 111 6.59 -23.55 3.94
CA ILE A 111 5.78 -23.47 5.17
C ILE A 111 6.21 -22.27 6.03
N PHE A 112 7.52 -22.02 6.17
CA PHE A 112 8.01 -20.90 6.95
C PHE A 112 7.54 -19.55 6.38
N LEU A 113 7.65 -19.35 5.06
CA LEU A 113 7.11 -18.15 4.40
C LEU A 113 5.59 -18.07 4.53
N PHE A 114 4.88 -19.20 4.47
CA PHE A 114 3.43 -19.24 4.67
C PHE A 114 3.03 -18.74 6.06
N ILE A 115 3.75 -19.19 7.10
CA ILE A 115 3.51 -18.79 8.49
C ILE A 115 3.76 -17.29 8.67
N ILE A 116 4.86 -16.77 8.12
CA ILE A 116 5.16 -15.33 8.17
C ILE A 116 4.05 -14.54 7.50
N TRP A 117 3.67 -14.92 6.28
CA TRP A 117 2.58 -14.27 5.57
C TRP A 117 1.27 -14.29 6.38
N TYR A 118 0.94 -15.43 6.98
CA TYR A 118 -0.28 -15.55 7.77
C TYR A 118 -0.30 -14.63 8.99
N ARG A 119 0.87 -14.28 9.54
CA ARG A 119 1.00 -13.32 10.65
C ARG A 119 0.96 -11.87 10.15
N THR A 120 1.71 -11.55 9.10
CA THR A 120 1.90 -10.18 8.59
C THR A 120 0.72 -9.68 7.73
N LYS A 121 -0.21 -10.55 7.33
CA LYS A 121 -1.39 -10.17 6.52
C LYS A 121 -2.28 -9.07 7.13
N ASN A 122 -2.28 -8.90 8.45
CA ASN A 122 -3.18 -7.97 9.14
C ASN A 122 -2.53 -6.63 9.54
N ASP A 123 -1.21 -6.44 9.36
CA ASP A 123 -0.51 -5.29 9.94
C ASP A 123 -1.01 -3.94 9.38
N VAL A 124 -1.24 -3.86 8.06
CA VAL A 124 -1.75 -2.65 7.40
C VAL A 124 -3.24 -2.43 7.71
N GLU A 125 -4.01 -3.51 7.78
CA GLU A 125 -5.43 -3.44 8.14
C GLU A 125 -5.62 -2.93 9.57
N GLU A 126 -4.72 -3.31 10.49
CA GLU A 126 -4.73 -2.84 11.87
C GLU A 126 -4.47 -1.33 11.97
N VAL A 127 -3.51 -0.80 11.19
CA VAL A 127 -3.24 0.65 11.13
C VAL A 127 -4.46 1.40 10.59
N ILE A 128 -5.06 0.94 9.50
CA ILE A 128 -6.27 1.53 8.94
C ILE A 128 -7.43 1.48 9.94
N LYS A 129 -7.56 0.36 10.67
CA LYS A 129 -8.59 0.21 11.71
C LYS A 129 -8.39 1.20 12.85
N LYS A 130 -7.15 1.37 13.33
CA LYS A 130 -6.80 2.37 14.37
C LYS A 130 -7.15 3.79 13.94
N ILE A 131 -6.86 4.16 12.70
CA ILE A 131 -7.20 5.48 12.15
C ILE A 131 -8.73 5.68 12.12
N LYS A 132 -9.49 4.66 11.72
CA LYS A 132 -10.96 4.71 11.67
C LYS A 132 -11.63 4.74 13.05
N GLU A 133 -11.08 4.00 14.02
CA GLU A 133 -11.63 3.95 15.38
C GLU A 133 -11.55 5.30 16.11
N ARG A 134 -10.54 6.13 15.82
CA ARG A 134 -10.37 7.47 16.43
C ARG A 134 -11.53 8.44 16.15
N ILE A 135 -12.34 8.19 15.13
CA ILE A 135 -13.44 9.09 14.72
C ILE A 135 -14.78 8.64 15.31
N ILE A 136 -14.88 7.37 15.73
CA ILE A 136 -16.10 6.81 16.32
C ILE A 136 -16.10 7.00 17.85
N ALA A 137 -14.93 7.21 18.47
CA ALA A 137 -14.77 7.55 19.88
C ALA A 137 -15.01 9.04 20.14
#